data_AF-A0A1L9GUG8-F1
#
_entry.id   AF-A0A1L9GUG8-F1
#
_cell.length_a   1.000
_cell.length_b   1.000
_cell.length_c   1.000
_cell.angle_alpha   90.00
_cell.angle_beta   90.00
_cell.angle_gamma   90.00
#
_symmetry.space_group_name_H-M   'P 1'
#
loop_
_entity.id
_entity.type
_entity.pdbx_description
1 polymer ?
#
loop_
_entity_poly.entity_id
_entity_poly.type
_entity_poly.pdbx_seq_one_letter_code
_entity_poly.pdbx_strand_id
1 'polypeptide(L)'
;MPESIFASLKPIFKGDLDSSPATLALYSYDASLFEIKPKLVVFPRSVADLKTLVAWVNQHRVEDPTLSLTARSAGTDMSGGAINASIIIDFTRYLNQIKNVSSTLATVEPGCFYRNFEKATLAKGGLMPTYPASRELCAVGGMVSNNSGGEKSLKYGKTEDHIASLKVIFSDANEYVVKPLTPDELAQKIAQTDFEGGVYRSLKKLIDDHYSEIKSAKPQVSKNSSGYYLWNVYDQTTDTFDLCRLIVGSQGTLALVTEITFKLVPVEPYSNLLTVFLPELSHISEMINEILPFGPDSIESYDDYSLKLAVKFFPDFFTQIGFWHSLRLAWQFLPEAFLVLLSRKLPKLILMVEFTGHEPKEIKEKIEALKAHLLKFNYPIKLARSSQEAEKYW
;
A
#
# COMPACT_ATOMS: atom_id res chain seq x y z
N MET A 1 -25.17 35.51 -7.35
CA MET A 1 -23.90 34.75 -7.41
C MET A 1 -24.15 33.48 -6.64
N PRO A 2 -23.84 32.28 -7.16
CA PRO A 2 -23.88 31.08 -6.33
C PRO A 2 -23.00 31.31 -5.10
N GLU A 3 -23.49 30.91 -3.92
CA GLU A 3 -22.73 30.98 -2.69
C GLU A 3 -21.44 30.15 -2.85
N SER A 4 -20.31 30.65 -2.35
CA SER A 4 -19.06 29.89 -2.49
C SER A 4 -19.16 28.56 -1.73
N ILE A 5 -18.49 27.51 -2.23
CA ILE A 5 -18.40 26.18 -1.57
C ILE A 5 -18.00 26.36 -0.09
N PHE A 6 -17.06 27.27 0.17
CA PHE A 6 -16.60 27.58 1.52
C PHE A 6 -17.72 28.16 2.40
N ALA A 7 -18.45 29.16 1.91
CA ALA A 7 -19.48 29.85 2.70
C ALA A 7 -20.64 28.93 3.07
N SER A 8 -21.07 28.09 2.12
CA SER A 8 -22.16 27.13 2.31
C SER A 8 -21.81 25.95 3.21
N LEU A 9 -20.54 25.47 3.20
CA LEU A 9 -20.09 24.39 4.10
C LEU A 9 -19.80 24.87 5.53
N LYS A 10 -19.29 26.10 5.71
CA LYS A 10 -18.88 26.64 7.01
C LYS A 10 -19.90 26.50 8.15
N PRO A 11 -21.22 26.73 7.97
CA PRO A 11 -22.19 26.60 9.06
C PRO A 11 -22.48 25.14 9.48
N ILE A 12 -22.28 24.18 8.57
CA ILE A 12 -22.70 22.77 8.77
C ILE A 12 -21.52 21.81 9.01
N PHE A 13 -20.32 22.16 8.59
CA PHE A 13 -19.11 21.35 8.76
C PHE A 13 -18.36 21.75 10.03
N LYS A 14 -18.02 20.79 10.91
CA LYS A 14 -17.31 21.06 12.17
C LYS A 14 -15.80 20.96 12.05
N GLY A 15 -15.31 20.26 11.03
CA GLY A 15 -13.90 20.25 10.66
C GLY A 15 -13.41 21.60 10.12
N ASP A 16 -12.13 21.64 9.76
CA ASP A 16 -11.55 22.87 9.20
C ASP A 16 -11.80 22.94 7.68
N LEU A 17 -12.00 24.15 7.17
CA LEU A 17 -12.09 24.45 5.73
C LEU A 17 -10.96 25.40 5.37
N ASP A 18 -10.23 25.14 4.29
CA ASP A 18 -9.12 25.99 3.87
C ASP A 18 -9.04 26.11 2.33
N SER A 19 -9.13 27.36 1.87
CA SER A 19 -9.01 27.76 0.46
C SER A 19 -7.87 28.75 0.24
N SER A 20 -6.94 28.86 1.20
CA SER A 20 -5.78 29.74 1.09
C SER A 20 -4.85 29.29 -0.05
N PRO A 21 -4.16 30.23 -0.74
CA PRO A 21 -3.26 29.87 -1.84
C PRO A 21 -2.19 28.84 -1.48
N ALA A 22 -1.67 28.89 -0.24
CA ALA A 22 -0.65 27.95 0.24
C ALA A 22 -1.20 26.52 0.38
N THR A 23 -2.39 26.35 0.98
CA THR A 23 -3.02 25.03 1.12
C THR A 23 -3.44 24.48 -0.23
N LEU A 24 -4.05 25.31 -1.10
CA LEU A 24 -4.43 24.84 -2.44
C LEU A 24 -3.20 24.42 -3.27
N ALA A 25 -2.06 25.09 -3.11
CA ALA A 25 -0.81 24.68 -3.76
C ALA A 25 -0.27 23.36 -3.18
N LEU A 26 -0.21 23.21 -1.86
CA LEU A 26 0.25 21.98 -1.19
C LEU A 26 -0.57 20.75 -1.60
N TYR A 27 -1.89 20.91 -1.76
CA TYR A 27 -2.80 19.82 -2.10
C TYR A 27 -3.02 19.68 -3.61
N SER A 28 -2.33 20.45 -4.45
CA SER A 28 -2.43 20.36 -5.92
C SER A 28 -1.58 19.24 -6.53
N TYR A 29 -0.61 18.72 -5.77
CA TYR A 29 0.29 17.63 -6.18
C TYR A 29 0.16 16.43 -5.24
N ASP A 30 0.48 15.26 -5.75
CA ASP A 30 0.88 14.08 -4.97
C ASP A 30 2.32 13.70 -5.40
N ALA A 31 2.72 12.44 -5.28
CA ALA A 31 4.04 11.99 -5.74
C ALA A 31 4.07 11.65 -7.24
N SER A 32 2.99 11.92 -7.99
CA SER A 32 2.95 11.80 -9.44
C SER A 32 3.55 13.02 -10.14
N LEU A 33 3.52 13.01 -11.47
CA LEU A 33 3.92 14.14 -12.31
C LEU A 33 2.79 15.15 -12.55
N PHE A 34 1.59 14.90 -12.02
CA PHE A 34 0.41 15.71 -12.28
C PHE A 34 0.23 16.82 -11.25
N GLU A 35 -0.33 17.95 -11.70
CA GLU A 35 -0.74 19.06 -10.84
C GLU A 35 -2.18 19.44 -11.18
N ILE A 36 -3.07 19.32 -10.20
CA ILE A 36 -4.46 19.75 -10.31
C ILE A 36 -4.85 20.50 -9.05
N LYS A 37 -5.07 21.81 -9.18
CA LYS A 37 -5.41 22.67 -8.05
C LYS A 37 -6.87 22.48 -7.62
N PRO A 38 -7.15 22.11 -6.35
CA PRO A 38 -8.51 22.00 -5.85
C PRO A 38 -9.15 23.38 -5.64
N LYS A 39 -10.48 23.41 -5.53
CA LYS A 39 -11.27 24.58 -5.10
C LYS A 39 -11.23 24.76 -3.57
N LEU A 40 -11.16 23.66 -2.82
CA LEU A 40 -11.22 23.65 -1.36
C LEU A 40 -10.52 22.41 -0.79
N VAL A 41 -9.83 22.57 0.34
CA VAL A 41 -9.37 21.44 1.17
C VAL A 41 -10.15 21.44 2.48
N VAL A 42 -10.59 20.26 2.90
CA VAL A 42 -11.36 20.07 4.13
C VAL A 42 -10.69 19.06 5.05
N PHE A 43 -10.78 19.32 6.35
CA PHE A 43 -10.14 18.53 7.41
C PHE A 43 -11.21 18.06 8.39
N PRO A 44 -11.96 16.98 8.07
CA PRO A 44 -13.01 16.45 8.92
C PRO A 44 -12.46 16.01 10.28
N ARG A 45 -13.19 16.28 11.36
CA ARG A 45 -12.84 15.84 12.72
C ARG A 45 -13.54 14.54 13.11
N SER A 46 -14.54 14.15 12.33
CA SER A 46 -15.40 13.01 12.64
C SER A 46 -16.00 12.37 11.39
N VAL A 47 -16.53 11.16 11.54
CA VAL A 47 -17.37 10.51 10.53
C VAL A 47 -18.61 11.35 10.19
N ALA A 48 -19.18 12.06 11.18
CA ALA A 48 -20.32 12.94 10.96
C ALA A 48 -20.00 14.08 9.97
N ASP A 49 -18.79 14.64 10.03
CA ASP A 49 -18.34 15.64 9.06
C ASP A 49 -18.28 15.08 7.64
N LEU A 50 -17.80 13.84 7.47
CA LEU A 50 -17.75 13.16 6.18
C LEU A 50 -19.17 12.91 5.63
N LYS A 51 -20.10 12.43 6.47
CA LYS A 51 -21.51 12.26 6.09
C LYS A 51 -22.14 13.58 5.65
N THR A 52 -21.93 14.66 6.41
CA THR A 52 -22.38 16.01 6.05
C THR A 52 -21.85 16.44 4.70
N LEU A 53 -20.56 16.19 4.42
CA LEU A 53 -19.92 16.57 3.17
C LEU A 53 -20.49 15.80 1.97
N VAL A 54 -20.68 14.48 2.08
CA VAL A 54 -21.30 13.67 1.02
C VAL A 54 -22.73 14.12 0.75
N ALA A 55 -23.52 14.34 1.81
CA ALA A 55 -24.89 14.85 1.68
C ALA A 55 -24.93 16.23 1.01
N TRP A 56 -24.03 17.13 1.40
CA TRP A 56 -23.92 18.47 0.80
C TRP A 56 -23.57 18.39 -0.69
N VAL A 57 -22.57 17.59 -1.09
CA VAL A 57 -22.22 17.42 -2.51
C VAL A 57 -23.39 16.86 -3.31
N ASN A 58 -24.11 15.87 -2.77
CA ASN A 58 -25.29 15.31 -3.45
C ASN A 58 -26.41 16.32 -3.71
N GLN A 59 -26.60 17.28 -2.79
CA GLN A 59 -27.60 18.33 -2.94
C GLN A 59 -27.18 19.35 -4.00
N HIS A 60 -25.89 19.70 -4.06
CA HIS A 60 -25.40 20.79 -4.91
C HIS A 60 -24.92 20.32 -6.29
N ARG A 61 -24.66 19.02 -6.51
CA ARG A 61 -24.25 18.47 -7.81
C ARG A 61 -25.28 18.66 -8.93
N VAL A 62 -26.55 18.89 -8.57
CA VAL A 62 -27.63 19.21 -9.52
C VAL A 62 -27.36 20.55 -10.20
N GLU A 63 -26.72 21.48 -9.49
CA GLU A 63 -26.37 22.82 -9.99
C GLU A 63 -24.94 22.89 -10.54
N ASP A 64 -23.99 22.21 -9.90
CA ASP A 64 -22.60 22.07 -10.38
C ASP A 64 -22.19 20.58 -10.48
N PRO A 65 -22.31 19.95 -11.66
CA PRO A 65 -21.96 18.54 -11.84
C PRO A 65 -20.45 18.27 -11.72
N THR A 66 -19.61 19.31 -11.58
CA THR A 66 -18.16 19.16 -11.33
C THR A 66 -17.82 19.02 -9.85
N LEU A 67 -18.79 19.18 -8.95
CA LEU A 67 -18.62 18.94 -7.53
C LEU A 67 -18.30 17.46 -7.26
N SER A 68 -17.15 17.23 -6.66
CA SER A 68 -16.64 15.90 -6.36
C SER A 68 -15.76 15.94 -5.13
N LEU A 69 -15.63 14.77 -4.50
CA LEU A 69 -14.83 14.55 -3.31
C LEU A 69 -13.69 13.60 -3.65
N THR A 70 -12.47 13.97 -3.27
CA THR A 70 -11.31 13.07 -3.34
C THR A 70 -10.77 12.87 -1.93
N ALA A 71 -10.80 11.63 -1.47
CA ALA A 71 -10.17 11.25 -0.22
C ALA A 71 -8.65 11.30 -0.38
N ARG A 72 -7.98 11.95 0.57
CA ARG A 72 -6.52 12.03 0.62
C ARG A 72 -6.03 11.68 2.01
N SER A 73 -5.16 10.67 2.06
CA SER A 73 -4.35 10.41 3.25
C SER A 73 -3.03 11.19 3.13
N ALA A 74 -1.87 10.53 3.12
CA ALA A 74 -0.58 11.24 3.10
C ALA A 74 -0.19 11.89 1.76
N GLY A 75 -0.92 11.64 0.67
CA GLY A 75 -0.60 12.22 -0.65
C GLY A 75 0.65 11.65 -1.31
N THR A 76 1.03 10.41 -1.01
CA THR A 76 2.20 9.72 -1.61
C THR A 76 1.84 8.86 -2.83
N ASP A 77 0.63 9.03 -3.38
CA ASP A 77 0.23 8.33 -4.61
C ASP A 77 1.06 8.81 -5.80
N MET A 78 1.35 7.89 -6.74
CA MET A 78 2.15 8.19 -7.92
C MET A 78 1.33 8.21 -9.22
N SER A 79 0.00 8.08 -9.12
CA SER A 79 -0.91 8.02 -10.27
C SER A 79 -1.81 9.25 -10.43
N GLY A 80 -1.79 10.20 -9.49
CA GLY A 80 -2.71 11.34 -9.47
C GLY A 80 -4.04 11.03 -8.77
N GLY A 81 -4.17 9.87 -8.12
CA GLY A 81 -5.42 9.46 -7.46
C GLY A 81 -5.77 10.28 -6.22
N ALA A 82 -4.79 11.03 -5.67
CA ALA A 82 -4.94 11.83 -4.45
C ALA A 82 -5.15 13.33 -4.72
N ILE A 83 -5.40 13.74 -5.96
CA ILE A 83 -5.62 15.13 -6.37
C ILE A 83 -6.92 15.28 -7.17
N ASN A 84 -7.54 16.48 -7.12
CA ASN A 84 -8.70 16.81 -7.94
C ASN A 84 -8.84 18.34 -8.14
N ALA A 85 -9.76 18.74 -9.03
CA ALA A 85 -10.09 20.14 -9.29
C ALA A 85 -11.24 20.68 -8.41
N SER A 86 -11.68 19.91 -7.41
CA SER A 86 -12.90 20.17 -6.63
C SER A 86 -12.57 20.19 -5.13
N ILE A 87 -13.09 19.27 -4.32
CA ILE A 87 -12.84 19.24 -2.87
C ILE A 87 -11.92 18.08 -2.53
N ILE A 88 -10.81 18.36 -1.85
CA ILE A 88 -9.92 17.33 -1.29
C ILE A 88 -10.19 17.19 0.21
N ILE A 89 -10.36 15.94 0.65
CA ILE A 89 -10.62 15.58 2.05
C ILE A 89 -9.33 15.03 2.65
N ASP A 90 -8.72 15.75 3.58
CA ASP A 90 -7.54 15.28 4.30
C ASP A 90 -7.93 14.44 5.53
N PHE A 91 -7.48 13.20 5.57
CA PHE A 91 -7.71 12.31 6.70
C PHE A 91 -6.58 12.39 7.75
N THR A 92 -5.40 12.87 7.39
CA THR A 92 -4.20 12.80 8.23
C THR A 92 -4.20 13.77 9.40
N ARG A 93 -4.94 14.89 9.30
CA ARG A 93 -4.97 15.89 10.37
C ARG A 93 -5.68 15.40 11.63
N TYR A 94 -6.83 14.74 11.48
CA TYR A 94 -7.69 14.37 12.61
C TYR A 94 -8.16 12.90 12.63
N LEU A 95 -8.35 12.26 11.47
CA LEU A 95 -8.87 10.88 11.36
C LEU A 95 -7.71 9.88 11.24
N ASN A 96 -6.86 9.83 12.25
CA ASN A 96 -5.58 9.12 12.23
C ASN A 96 -5.34 8.21 13.45
N GLN A 97 -6.38 7.91 14.23
CA GLN A 97 -6.26 7.17 15.48
C GLN A 97 -6.15 5.66 15.27
N ILE A 98 -5.28 5.02 16.06
CA ILE A 98 -5.25 3.55 16.21
C ILE A 98 -6.22 3.19 17.33
N LYS A 99 -7.24 2.39 17.02
CA LYS A 99 -8.33 2.08 17.96
C LYS A 99 -8.06 0.84 18.78
N ASN A 100 -7.70 -0.26 18.13
CA ASN A 100 -7.42 -1.55 18.79
C ASN A 100 -6.26 -2.25 18.09
N VAL A 101 -5.42 -2.95 18.87
CA VAL A 101 -4.30 -3.74 18.35
C VAL A 101 -4.14 -5.03 19.15
N SER A 102 -4.01 -6.14 18.43
CA SER A 102 -3.64 -7.46 18.93
C SER A 102 -2.52 -8.04 18.06
N SER A 103 -2.12 -9.29 18.28
CA SER A 103 -1.15 -9.98 17.43
C SER A 103 -1.70 -10.36 16.05
N THR A 104 -3.02 -10.47 15.89
CA THR A 104 -3.66 -10.97 14.66
C THR A 104 -4.59 -9.96 13.98
N LEU A 105 -5.05 -8.95 14.71
CA LEU A 105 -5.95 -7.91 14.20
C LEU A 105 -5.56 -6.53 14.72
N ALA A 106 -5.74 -5.51 13.88
CA ALA A 106 -5.68 -4.12 14.31
C ALA A 106 -6.70 -3.24 13.58
N THR A 107 -7.34 -2.34 14.32
CA THR A 107 -8.34 -1.39 13.81
C THR A 107 -7.79 0.03 13.88
N VAL A 108 -7.86 0.77 12.78
CA VAL A 108 -7.20 2.06 12.61
C VAL A 108 -7.97 2.98 11.66
N GLU A 109 -7.82 4.29 11.84
CA GLU A 109 -8.37 5.29 10.93
C GLU A 109 -7.46 5.56 9.73
N PRO A 110 -8.01 5.94 8.55
CA PRO A 110 -7.27 6.02 7.28
C PRO A 110 -6.07 6.97 7.29
N GLY A 111 -6.13 8.03 8.09
CA GLY A 111 -5.07 9.03 8.20
C GLY A 111 -3.85 8.59 9.01
N CYS A 112 -3.87 7.41 9.63
CA CYS A 112 -2.74 6.94 10.43
C CYS A 112 -1.53 6.62 9.55
N PHE A 113 -0.41 7.29 9.81
CA PHE A 113 0.87 6.97 9.14
C PHE A 113 1.31 5.54 9.45
N TYR A 114 1.74 4.81 8.42
CA TYR A 114 2.12 3.40 8.55
C TYR A 114 3.28 3.22 9.56
N ARG A 115 4.30 4.08 9.55
CA ARG A 115 5.38 4.08 10.56
C ARG A 115 4.89 4.07 12.02
N ASN A 116 3.76 4.72 12.30
CA ASN A 116 3.17 4.74 13.64
C ASN A 116 2.35 3.48 13.90
N PHE A 117 1.57 3.07 12.89
CA PHE A 117 0.74 1.86 12.95
C PHE A 117 1.59 0.61 13.16
N GLU A 118 2.66 0.46 12.39
CA GLU A 118 3.58 -0.67 12.47
C GLU A 118 4.27 -0.75 13.83
N LYS A 119 4.75 0.37 14.37
CA LYS A 119 5.31 0.40 15.73
C LYS A 119 4.32 -0.15 16.76
N ALA A 120 3.05 0.20 16.63
CA ALA A 120 2.00 -0.28 17.53
C ALA A 120 1.69 -1.77 17.34
N THR A 121 1.63 -2.27 16.10
CA THR A 121 1.36 -3.69 15.82
C THR A 121 2.54 -4.58 16.23
N LEU A 122 3.77 -4.16 15.94
CA LEU A 122 4.99 -4.90 16.32
C LEU A 122 5.11 -5.03 17.84
N ALA A 123 4.73 -3.99 18.60
CA ALA A 123 4.68 -4.05 20.07
C ALA A 123 3.68 -5.09 20.62
N LYS A 124 2.77 -5.60 19.77
CA LYS A 124 1.82 -6.69 20.07
C LYS A 124 2.18 -8.01 19.38
N GLY A 125 3.33 -8.08 18.69
CA GLY A 125 3.77 -9.27 17.96
C GLY A 125 3.07 -9.49 16.61
N GLY A 126 2.38 -8.48 16.08
CA GLY A 126 1.73 -8.53 14.77
C GLY A 126 2.40 -7.61 13.75
N LEU A 127 2.48 -8.07 12.50
CA LEU A 127 3.00 -7.34 11.37
C LEU A 127 1.88 -7.14 10.33
N MET A 128 1.76 -5.92 9.80
CA MET A 128 1.03 -5.67 8.57
C MET A 128 2.03 -5.75 7.42
N PRO A 129 2.14 -6.85 6.67
CA PRO A 129 3.33 -7.12 5.86
C PRO A 129 3.33 -6.38 4.51
N THR A 130 2.21 -5.76 4.14
CA THR A 130 2.07 -5.10 2.85
C THR A 130 2.18 -3.59 3.02
N TYR A 131 3.36 -3.05 2.76
CA TYR A 131 3.64 -1.61 2.81
C TYR A 131 4.43 -1.18 1.57
N PRO A 132 4.17 0.01 1.01
CA PRO A 132 4.91 0.51 -0.14
C PRO A 132 6.32 0.98 0.25
N ALA A 133 7.17 1.26 -0.74
CA ALA A 133 8.49 1.88 -0.53
C ALA A 133 8.41 3.23 0.23
N SER A 134 7.28 3.94 0.15
CA SER A 134 6.99 5.13 0.94
C SER A 134 6.58 4.82 2.39
N ARG A 135 7.02 3.70 2.99
CA ARG A 135 6.63 3.20 4.33
C ARG A 135 6.65 4.26 5.42
N GLU A 136 7.69 5.11 5.39
CA GLU A 136 7.89 6.20 6.35
C GLU A 136 6.99 7.42 6.11
N LEU A 137 6.31 7.50 4.98
CA LEU A 137 5.52 8.65 4.55
C LEU A 137 4.05 8.33 4.34
N CYS A 138 3.71 7.10 3.92
CA CYS A 138 2.34 6.73 3.61
C CYS A 138 1.47 6.61 4.86
N ALA A 139 0.17 6.79 4.65
CA ALA A 139 -0.86 6.47 5.63
C ALA A 139 -1.72 5.30 5.15
N VAL A 140 -2.28 4.55 6.10
CA VAL A 140 -2.93 3.25 5.86
C VAL A 140 -4.16 3.33 4.94
N GLY A 141 -4.86 4.47 4.90
CA GLY A 141 -5.95 4.72 3.95
C GLY A 141 -5.49 4.72 2.50
N GLY A 142 -4.30 5.26 2.23
CA GLY A 142 -3.68 5.23 0.90
C GLY A 142 -3.27 3.81 0.49
N MET A 143 -2.83 3.00 1.45
CA MET A 143 -2.48 1.59 1.21
C MET A 143 -3.70 0.78 0.76
N VAL A 144 -4.82 0.94 1.48
CA VAL A 144 -6.11 0.33 1.12
C VAL A 144 -6.60 0.83 -0.23
N SER A 145 -6.57 2.14 -0.44
CA SER A 145 -7.10 2.76 -1.66
C SER A 145 -6.34 2.35 -2.92
N ASN A 146 -5.07 1.97 -2.80
CA ASN A 146 -4.22 1.54 -3.92
C ASN A 146 -3.99 0.03 -4.00
N ASN A 147 -4.64 -0.77 -3.13
CA ASN A 147 -4.33 -2.20 -2.97
C ASN A 147 -2.81 -2.44 -2.92
N SER A 148 -2.14 -1.68 -2.05
CA SER A 148 -0.67 -1.61 -2.07
C SER A 148 -0.04 -2.97 -1.80
N GLY A 149 1.05 -3.22 -2.50
CA GLY A 149 2.02 -4.26 -2.16
C GLY A 149 3.31 -3.63 -1.63
N GLY A 150 4.34 -4.45 -1.51
CA GLY A 150 5.65 -4.06 -1.00
C GLY A 150 6.69 -5.14 -1.21
N GLU A 151 7.85 -4.96 -0.59
CA GLU A 151 8.96 -5.92 -0.63
C GLU A 151 8.54 -7.32 -0.17
N LYS A 152 7.61 -7.43 0.81
CA LYS A 152 7.12 -8.70 1.33
C LYS A 152 5.88 -9.26 0.62
N SER A 153 5.43 -8.62 -0.46
CA SER A 153 4.23 -9.07 -1.20
C SER A 153 4.41 -10.42 -1.86
N LEU A 154 5.65 -10.84 -2.12
CA LEU A 154 5.93 -12.15 -2.69
C LEU A 154 5.41 -13.28 -1.78
N LYS A 155 5.61 -13.15 -0.46
CA LYS A 155 5.16 -14.13 0.53
C LYS A 155 3.76 -13.86 1.06
N TYR A 156 3.41 -12.60 1.31
CA TYR A 156 2.18 -12.24 2.02
C TYR A 156 1.06 -11.67 1.15
N GLY A 157 1.29 -11.45 -0.14
CA GLY A 157 0.28 -10.89 -1.04
C GLY A 157 0.12 -9.38 -0.91
N LYS A 158 -1.08 -8.86 -1.13
CA LYS A 158 -1.37 -7.41 -1.17
C LYS A 158 -2.34 -7.00 -0.08
N THR A 159 -2.51 -5.69 0.09
CA THR A 159 -3.38 -5.11 1.12
C THR A 159 -4.77 -5.75 1.16
N GLU A 160 -5.38 -6.09 0.02
CA GLU A 160 -6.70 -6.76 -0.04
C GLU A 160 -6.77 -8.07 0.77
N ASP A 161 -5.69 -8.85 0.82
CA ASP A 161 -5.65 -10.15 1.51
C ASP A 161 -5.65 -9.98 3.03
N HIS A 162 -5.24 -8.80 3.47
CA HIS A 162 -5.13 -8.39 4.86
C HIS A 162 -6.34 -7.57 5.35
N ILE A 163 -7.43 -7.43 4.59
CA ILE A 163 -8.64 -6.75 5.10
C ILE A 163 -9.57 -7.75 5.80
N ALA A 164 -9.88 -7.48 7.08
CA ALA A 164 -10.93 -8.18 7.82
C ALA A 164 -12.30 -7.52 7.61
N SER A 165 -12.34 -6.19 7.69
CA SER A 165 -13.54 -5.38 7.47
C SER A 165 -13.15 -3.92 7.23
N LEU A 166 -14.09 -3.17 6.64
CA LEU A 166 -14.01 -1.71 6.50
C LEU A 166 -15.30 -1.08 7.02
N LYS A 167 -15.19 0.13 7.58
CA LYS A 167 -16.31 1.07 7.61
C LYS A 167 -16.18 2.04 6.45
N VAL A 168 -17.28 2.25 5.75
CA VAL A 168 -17.30 3.06 4.53
C VAL A 168 -18.54 3.94 4.47
N ILE A 169 -18.38 5.14 3.94
CA ILE A 169 -19.50 6.00 3.56
C ILE A 169 -19.73 5.89 2.06
N PHE A 170 -20.95 5.49 1.67
CA PHE A 170 -21.36 5.44 0.27
C PHE A 170 -22.01 6.76 -0.18
N SER A 171 -22.42 6.78 -1.45
CA SER A 171 -23.02 7.97 -2.07
C SER A 171 -24.35 8.40 -1.47
N ASP A 172 -24.99 7.62 -0.61
CA ASP A 172 -26.19 8.03 0.13
C ASP A 172 -25.88 8.77 1.44
N ALA A 173 -24.58 9.01 1.71
CA ALA A 173 -24.05 9.67 2.90
C ALA A 173 -24.21 8.88 4.21
N ASN A 174 -24.54 7.59 4.16
CA ASN A 174 -24.56 6.73 5.35
C ASN A 174 -23.27 5.92 5.50
N GLU A 175 -22.93 5.59 6.74
CA GLU A 175 -21.77 4.74 7.06
C GLU A 175 -22.24 3.29 7.25
N TYR A 176 -21.52 2.37 6.62
CA TYR A 176 -21.81 0.94 6.63
C TYR A 176 -20.57 0.14 7.01
N VAL A 177 -20.78 -1.05 7.57
CA VAL A 177 -19.72 -2.04 7.78
C VAL A 177 -19.76 -3.04 6.64
N VAL A 178 -18.64 -3.16 5.93
CA VAL A 178 -18.43 -4.19 4.90
C VAL A 178 -17.38 -5.18 5.39
N LYS A 179 -17.64 -6.47 5.16
CA LYS A 179 -16.81 -7.60 5.56
C LYS A 179 -17.13 -8.79 4.66
N PRO A 180 -16.31 -9.87 4.66
CA PRO A 180 -16.72 -11.14 4.10
C PRO A 180 -18.03 -11.63 4.71
N LEU A 181 -18.95 -12.09 3.86
CA LEU A 181 -20.28 -12.56 4.24
C LEU A 181 -20.46 -14.03 3.86
N THR A 182 -21.05 -14.78 4.79
CA THR A 182 -21.65 -16.09 4.52
C THR A 182 -22.91 -15.96 3.66
N PRO A 183 -23.42 -17.06 3.07
CA PRO A 183 -24.66 -17.03 2.28
C PRO A 183 -25.86 -16.46 3.03
N ASP A 184 -26.02 -16.81 4.31
CA ASP A 184 -27.12 -16.31 5.14
C ASP A 184 -26.98 -14.80 5.42
N GLU A 185 -25.78 -14.32 5.73
CA GLU A 185 -25.51 -12.90 5.94
C GLU A 185 -25.71 -12.10 4.63
N LEU A 186 -25.31 -12.67 3.49
CA LEU A 186 -25.56 -12.06 2.17
C LEU A 186 -27.05 -11.97 1.87
N ALA A 187 -27.82 -13.04 2.15
CA ALA A 187 -29.27 -13.04 1.97
C ALA A 187 -29.94 -11.95 2.83
N GLN A 188 -29.48 -11.77 4.06
CA GLN A 188 -29.95 -10.69 4.94
C GLN A 188 -29.65 -9.31 4.36
N LYS A 189 -28.43 -9.08 3.82
CA LYS A 189 -28.06 -7.83 3.15
C LYS A 189 -28.93 -7.57 1.90
N ILE A 190 -29.13 -8.59 1.08
CA ILE A 190 -29.98 -8.55 -0.12
C ILE A 190 -31.44 -8.22 0.20
N ALA A 191 -31.95 -8.66 1.35
CA ALA A 191 -33.32 -8.40 1.77
C ALA A 191 -33.59 -6.96 2.25
N GLN A 192 -32.55 -6.17 2.55
CA GLN A 192 -32.70 -4.80 3.05
C GLN A 192 -33.30 -3.87 1.99
N THR A 193 -34.26 -3.03 2.34
CA THR A 193 -34.94 -2.13 1.37
C THR A 193 -34.27 -0.75 1.25
N ASP A 194 -33.04 -0.62 1.70
CA ASP A 194 -32.27 0.63 1.70
C ASP A 194 -31.17 0.65 0.63
N PHE A 195 -30.29 1.66 0.70
CA PHE A 195 -29.20 1.84 -0.25
C PHE A 195 -28.21 0.66 -0.22
N GLU A 196 -27.81 0.20 0.97
CA GLU A 196 -26.87 -0.92 1.11
C GLU A 196 -27.45 -2.21 0.50
N GLY A 197 -28.70 -2.54 0.79
CA GLY A 197 -29.35 -3.68 0.16
C GLY A 197 -29.42 -3.56 -1.36
N GLY A 198 -29.61 -2.34 -1.89
CA GLY A 198 -29.54 -2.05 -3.32
C GLY A 198 -28.18 -2.35 -3.94
N VAL A 199 -27.08 -2.02 -3.25
CA VAL A 199 -25.71 -2.33 -3.68
C VAL A 199 -25.50 -3.84 -3.75
N TYR A 200 -25.81 -4.58 -2.68
CA TYR A 200 -25.62 -6.04 -2.65
C TYR A 200 -26.49 -6.76 -3.69
N ARG A 201 -27.76 -6.37 -3.86
CA ARG A 201 -28.63 -6.93 -4.90
C ARG A 201 -28.06 -6.74 -6.30
N SER A 202 -27.67 -5.51 -6.62
CA SER A 202 -27.19 -5.15 -7.96
C SER A 202 -25.87 -5.83 -8.27
N LEU A 203 -24.94 -5.84 -7.31
CA LEU A 203 -23.64 -6.47 -7.47
C LEU A 203 -23.73 -7.99 -7.55
N LYS A 204 -24.56 -8.63 -6.71
CA LYS A 204 -24.79 -10.08 -6.78
C LYS A 204 -25.38 -10.47 -8.13
N LYS A 205 -26.39 -9.75 -8.60
CA LYS A 205 -26.98 -9.98 -9.92
C LYS A 205 -25.94 -9.83 -11.04
N LEU A 206 -25.14 -8.76 -11.03
CA LEU A 206 -24.08 -8.53 -12.02
C LEU A 206 -23.06 -9.68 -12.02
N ILE A 207 -22.63 -10.13 -10.84
CA ILE A 207 -21.65 -11.22 -10.73
C ILE A 207 -22.25 -12.55 -11.21
N ASP A 208 -23.49 -12.86 -10.84
CA ASP A 208 -24.15 -14.11 -11.23
C ASP A 208 -24.39 -14.17 -12.74
N ASP A 209 -24.90 -13.09 -13.33
CA ASP A 209 -25.19 -13.01 -14.76
C ASP A 209 -23.93 -13.12 -15.63
N HIS A 210 -22.77 -12.68 -15.11
CA HIS A 210 -21.52 -12.54 -15.86
C HIS A 210 -20.35 -13.32 -15.25
N TYR A 211 -20.60 -14.33 -14.40
CA TYR A 211 -19.55 -14.98 -13.60
C TYR A 211 -18.38 -15.48 -14.45
N SER A 212 -18.68 -16.23 -15.51
CA SER A 212 -17.65 -16.82 -16.38
C SER A 212 -16.79 -15.76 -17.07
N GLU A 213 -17.41 -14.67 -17.53
CA GLU A 213 -16.72 -13.54 -18.17
C GLU A 213 -15.79 -12.84 -17.17
N ILE A 214 -16.31 -12.50 -15.99
CA ILE A 214 -15.55 -11.85 -14.91
C ILE A 214 -14.34 -12.71 -14.50
N LYS A 215 -14.52 -14.02 -14.31
CA LYS A 215 -13.41 -14.91 -13.94
C LYS A 215 -12.38 -15.04 -15.06
N SER A 216 -12.83 -15.10 -16.32
CA SER A 216 -11.93 -15.18 -17.48
C SER A 216 -11.08 -13.92 -17.67
N ALA A 217 -11.60 -12.75 -17.26
CA ALA A 217 -10.90 -11.47 -17.34
C ALA A 217 -9.85 -11.27 -16.23
N LYS A 218 -9.77 -12.16 -15.22
CA LYS A 218 -8.82 -12.04 -14.12
C LYS A 218 -7.37 -12.12 -14.64
N PRO A 219 -6.54 -11.10 -14.39
CA PRO A 219 -5.14 -11.11 -14.81
C PRO A 219 -4.35 -12.29 -14.21
N GLN A 220 -3.49 -12.90 -15.02
CA GLN A 220 -2.62 -14.03 -14.63
C GLN A 220 -1.28 -13.51 -14.09
N VAL A 221 -1.34 -12.75 -12.98
CA VAL A 221 -0.18 -12.18 -12.30
C VAL A 221 -0.31 -12.35 -10.80
N SER A 222 0.80 -12.48 -10.09
CA SER A 222 0.84 -12.55 -8.62
C SER A 222 0.45 -11.23 -7.96
N LYS A 223 0.73 -10.11 -8.64
CA LYS A 223 0.41 -8.76 -8.19
C LYS A 223 -0.33 -8.01 -9.28
N ASN A 224 -1.50 -7.52 -8.93
CA ASN A 224 -2.22 -6.49 -9.68
C ASN A 224 -2.51 -5.37 -8.68
N SER A 225 -2.53 -4.11 -9.08
CA SER A 225 -3.02 -2.98 -8.26
C SER A 225 -3.87 -2.01 -9.09
N SER A 226 -4.41 -2.48 -10.22
CA SER A 226 -5.13 -1.65 -11.19
C SER A 226 -6.54 -2.18 -11.44
N GLY A 227 -7.51 -1.26 -11.40
CA GLY A 227 -8.92 -1.53 -11.69
C GLY A 227 -9.70 -2.08 -10.49
N TYR A 228 -10.93 -2.52 -10.78
CA TYR A 228 -11.89 -3.01 -9.80
C TYR A 228 -11.95 -4.54 -9.80
N TYR A 229 -11.77 -5.15 -8.63
CA TYR A 229 -11.49 -6.59 -8.51
C TYR A 229 -12.78 -7.42 -8.42
N LEU A 230 -13.68 -7.22 -9.39
CA LEU A 230 -14.95 -7.94 -9.45
C LEU A 230 -14.75 -9.47 -9.36
N TRP A 231 -13.66 -9.99 -9.95
CA TRP A 231 -13.29 -11.40 -9.94
C TRP A 231 -12.91 -11.99 -8.57
N ASN A 232 -12.70 -11.14 -7.55
CA ASN A 232 -12.43 -11.55 -6.17
C ASN A 232 -13.63 -11.33 -5.24
N VAL A 233 -14.72 -10.69 -5.67
CA VAL A 233 -15.87 -10.39 -4.80
C VAL A 233 -16.62 -11.65 -4.36
N TYR A 234 -16.80 -12.62 -5.26
CA TYR A 234 -17.46 -13.88 -4.93
C TYR A 234 -16.52 -15.07 -5.16
N ASP A 235 -16.26 -15.82 -4.09
CA ASP A 235 -15.52 -17.06 -4.12
C ASP A 235 -16.48 -18.25 -3.95
N GLN A 236 -16.69 -18.99 -5.03
CA GLN A 236 -17.55 -20.18 -5.05
C GLN A 236 -16.95 -21.37 -4.28
N THR A 237 -15.64 -21.38 -4.05
CA THR A 237 -15.00 -22.50 -3.33
C THR A 237 -15.28 -22.44 -1.83
N THR A 238 -15.40 -21.23 -1.28
CA THR A 238 -15.70 -20.96 0.12
C THR A 238 -17.12 -20.43 0.34
N ASP A 239 -17.89 -20.28 -0.74
CA ASP A 239 -19.21 -19.65 -0.81
C ASP A 239 -19.27 -18.30 -0.05
N THR A 240 -18.23 -17.49 -0.23
CA THR A 240 -18.03 -16.22 0.49
C THR A 240 -18.20 -15.03 -0.46
N PHE A 241 -18.99 -14.04 -0.04
CA PHE A 241 -19.17 -12.78 -0.77
C PHE A 241 -18.52 -11.63 0.01
N ASP A 242 -17.53 -10.96 -0.57
CA ASP A 242 -16.71 -9.95 0.11
C ASP A 242 -16.63 -8.65 -0.69
N LEU A 243 -17.44 -7.66 -0.29
CA LEU A 243 -17.44 -6.34 -0.91
C LEU A 243 -16.14 -5.56 -0.63
N CYS A 244 -15.35 -5.92 0.40
CA CYS A 244 -14.04 -5.29 0.63
C CYS A 244 -13.14 -5.45 -0.59
N ARG A 245 -13.22 -6.58 -1.30
CA ARG A 245 -12.41 -6.87 -2.49
C ARG A 245 -12.64 -5.87 -3.61
N LEU A 246 -13.84 -5.29 -3.71
CA LEU A 246 -14.14 -4.27 -4.70
C LEU A 246 -13.67 -2.87 -4.27
N ILE A 247 -13.76 -2.57 -2.98
CA ILE A 247 -13.44 -1.26 -2.41
C ILE A 247 -11.92 -1.05 -2.30
N VAL A 248 -11.16 -2.08 -1.93
CA VAL A 248 -9.70 -2.02 -1.89
C VAL A 248 -9.15 -1.86 -3.30
N GLY A 249 -8.29 -0.86 -3.53
CA GLY A 249 -7.81 -0.52 -4.87
C GLY A 249 -8.73 0.38 -5.70
N SER A 250 -9.91 0.74 -5.19
CA SER A 250 -10.85 1.64 -5.89
C SER A 250 -10.42 3.11 -5.92
N GLN A 251 -9.31 3.47 -5.27
CA GLN A 251 -8.82 4.84 -5.16
C GLN A 251 -9.89 5.85 -4.68
N GLY A 252 -10.78 5.41 -3.78
CA GLY A 252 -11.84 6.26 -3.20
C GLY A 252 -13.03 6.55 -4.11
N THR A 253 -13.08 5.95 -5.31
CA THR A 253 -14.15 6.20 -6.30
C THR A 253 -15.48 5.52 -5.96
N LEU A 254 -15.46 4.49 -5.12
CA LEU A 254 -16.67 3.73 -4.73
C LEU A 254 -17.20 4.12 -3.35
N ALA A 255 -16.32 4.52 -2.43
CA ALA A 255 -16.69 4.89 -1.07
C ALA A 255 -15.56 5.66 -0.37
N LEU A 256 -15.93 6.43 0.66
CA LEU A 256 -14.97 6.98 1.62
C LEU A 256 -14.75 5.96 2.74
N VAL A 257 -13.56 5.38 2.84
CA VAL A 257 -13.19 4.50 3.96
C VAL A 257 -12.98 5.34 5.22
N THR A 258 -13.61 4.98 6.34
CA THR A 258 -13.56 5.72 7.61
C THR A 258 -12.87 4.96 8.73
N GLU A 259 -12.83 3.63 8.64
CA GLU A 259 -12.14 2.74 9.59
C GLU A 259 -11.72 1.47 8.87
N ILE A 260 -10.52 0.98 9.19
CA ILE A 260 -9.95 -0.22 8.57
C ILE A 260 -9.62 -1.21 9.68
N THR A 261 -10.06 -2.46 9.54
CA THR A 261 -9.58 -3.57 10.36
C THR A 261 -8.71 -4.49 9.53
N PHE A 262 -7.42 -4.53 9.84
CA PHE A 262 -6.43 -5.37 9.19
C PHE A 262 -6.28 -6.72 9.90
N LYS A 263 -6.05 -7.78 9.12
CA LYS A 263 -5.46 -9.06 9.50
C LYS A 263 -3.93 -8.92 9.49
N LEU A 264 -3.31 -9.18 10.64
CA LEU A 264 -1.86 -9.15 10.83
C LEU A 264 -1.28 -10.56 10.72
N VAL A 265 0.01 -10.63 10.41
CA VAL A 265 0.79 -11.88 10.41
C VAL A 265 1.76 -11.87 11.60
N PRO A 266 2.19 -13.05 12.09
CA PRO A 266 3.24 -13.13 13.09
C PRO A 266 4.54 -12.46 12.62
N VAL A 267 5.28 -11.88 13.55
CA VAL A 267 6.62 -11.36 13.28
C VAL A 267 7.62 -12.51 13.28
N GLU A 268 8.34 -12.68 12.18
CA GLU A 268 9.43 -13.65 12.10
C GLU A 268 10.68 -13.11 12.83
N PRO A 269 11.21 -13.82 13.85
CA PRO A 269 12.28 -13.31 14.69
C PRO A 269 13.65 -13.31 14.00
N TYR A 270 13.83 -14.06 12.92
CA TYR A 270 15.08 -14.18 12.20
C TYR A 270 14.90 -13.84 10.72
N SER A 271 15.86 -13.09 10.18
CA SER A 271 15.99 -12.78 8.75
C SER A 271 17.44 -12.96 8.31
N ASN A 272 17.64 -13.36 7.06
CA ASN A 272 18.96 -13.34 6.42
C ASN A 272 18.86 -12.97 4.93
N LEU A 273 19.86 -12.23 4.45
CA LEU A 273 19.91 -11.67 3.11
C LEU A 273 21.03 -12.31 2.28
N LEU A 274 20.66 -12.85 1.13
CA LEU A 274 21.57 -13.32 0.10
C LEU A 274 21.63 -12.28 -1.03
N THR A 275 22.82 -11.77 -1.32
CA THR A 275 23.06 -10.81 -2.40
C THR A 275 23.81 -11.49 -3.55
N VAL A 276 23.34 -11.34 -4.77
CA VAL A 276 23.97 -11.84 -6.00
C VAL A 276 24.36 -10.64 -6.88
N PHE A 277 25.61 -10.61 -7.33
CA PHE A 277 26.16 -9.53 -8.14
C PHE A 277 26.21 -9.98 -9.60
N LEU A 278 25.26 -9.53 -10.42
CA LEU A 278 25.16 -9.94 -11.82
C LEU A 278 26.03 -9.02 -12.70
N PRO A 279 27.05 -9.54 -13.41
CA PRO A 279 27.83 -8.74 -14.35
C PRO A 279 27.08 -8.46 -15.66
N GLU A 280 26.02 -9.23 -15.95
CA GLU A 280 25.17 -9.12 -17.14
C GLU A 280 23.75 -9.63 -16.83
N LEU A 281 22.77 -9.28 -17.66
CA LEU A 281 21.36 -9.59 -17.44
C LEU A 281 20.88 -10.89 -18.10
N SER A 282 21.74 -11.56 -18.88
CA SER A 282 21.42 -12.76 -19.68
C SER A 282 20.76 -13.88 -18.86
N HIS A 283 21.21 -14.08 -17.62
CA HIS A 283 20.77 -15.17 -16.75
C HIS A 283 19.70 -14.77 -15.71
N ILE A 284 19.18 -13.54 -15.73
CA ILE A 284 18.27 -13.07 -14.66
C ILE A 284 17.00 -13.92 -14.56
N SER A 285 16.35 -14.22 -15.69
CA SER A 285 15.09 -14.99 -15.69
C SER A 285 15.30 -16.42 -15.19
N GLU A 286 16.37 -17.09 -15.63
CA GLU A 286 16.71 -18.43 -15.16
C GLU A 286 17.03 -18.42 -13.66
N MET A 287 17.78 -17.43 -13.19
CA MET A 287 18.12 -17.26 -11.78
C MET A 287 16.87 -17.06 -10.91
N ILE A 288 15.92 -16.21 -11.33
CA ILE A 288 14.65 -16.04 -10.62
C ILE A 288 13.87 -17.36 -10.54
N ASN A 289 13.82 -18.12 -11.64
CA ASN A 289 13.16 -19.44 -11.65
C ASN A 289 13.83 -20.47 -10.74
N GLU A 290 15.14 -20.37 -10.49
CA GLU A 290 15.85 -21.18 -9.49
C GLU A 290 15.59 -20.70 -8.06
N ILE A 291 15.41 -19.39 -7.85
CA ILE A 291 15.20 -18.79 -6.52
C ILE A 291 13.78 -19.05 -6.00
N LEU A 292 12.76 -18.85 -6.83
CA LEU A 292 11.35 -18.89 -6.40
C LEU A 292 10.93 -20.20 -5.69
N PRO A 293 11.36 -21.40 -6.12
CA PRO A 293 11.02 -22.65 -5.44
C PRO A 293 11.47 -22.74 -3.98
N PHE A 294 12.46 -21.94 -3.56
CA PHE A 294 12.93 -21.89 -2.16
C PHE A 294 12.02 -21.03 -1.26
N GLY A 295 11.03 -20.34 -1.82
CA GLY A 295 10.05 -19.52 -1.09
C GLY A 295 10.66 -18.34 -0.34
N PRO A 296 11.41 -17.43 -1.01
CA PRO A 296 11.92 -16.23 -0.36
C PRO A 296 10.80 -15.27 0.06
N ASP A 297 11.09 -14.47 1.07
CA ASP A 297 10.19 -13.45 1.59
C ASP A 297 10.14 -12.22 0.68
N SER A 298 11.30 -11.81 0.15
CA SER A 298 11.45 -10.70 -0.78
C SER A 298 12.54 -11.02 -1.82
N ILE A 299 12.34 -10.48 -3.02
CA ILE A 299 13.36 -10.44 -4.07
C ILE A 299 13.39 -9.01 -4.61
N GLU A 300 14.48 -8.30 -4.32
CA GLU A 300 14.65 -6.89 -4.67
C GLU A 300 15.91 -6.68 -5.49
N SER A 301 15.97 -5.59 -6.25
CA SER A 301 17.16 -5.32 -7.07
C SER A 301 17.34 -3.84 -7.38
N TYR A 302 18.57 -3.48 -7.69
CA TYR A 302 18.92 -2.17 -8.25
C TYR A 302 20.03 -2.32 -9.28
N ASP A 303 20.00 -1.48 -10.30
CA ASP A 303 20.88 -1.55 -11.46
C ASP A 303 22.11 -0.62 -11.34
N ASP A 304 23.01 -0.72 -12.32
CA ASP A 304 24.23 0.09 -12.34
C ASP A 304 23.96 1.59 -12.53
N TYR A 305 22.81 1.97 -13.10
CA TYR A 305 22.39 3.37 -13.19
C TYR A 305 21.97 3.93 -11.83
N SER A 306 21.15 3.18 -11.08
CA SER A 306 20.73 3.52 -9.73
C SER A 306 21.93 3.66 -8.80
N LEU A 307 22.88 2.73 -8.90
CA LEU A 307 24.13 2.78 -8.14
C LEU A 307 24.97 4.02 -8.51
N LYS A 308 25.09 4.36 -9.81
CA LYS A 308 25.81 5.58 -10.24
C LYS A 308 25.14 6.84 -9.70
N LEU A 309 23.81 6.90 -9.67
CA LEU A 309 23.07 8.01 -9.08
C LEU A 309 23.31 8.09 -7.57
N ALA A 310 23.23 6.97 -6.85
CA ALA A 310 23.53 6.92 -5.42
C ALA A 310 24.94 7.43 -5.12
N VAL A 311 25.95 7.04 -5.91
CA VAL A 311 27.33 7.55 -5.78
C VAL A 311 27.42 9.04 -6.11
N LYS A 312 26.77 9.48 -7.19
CA LYS A 312 26.76 10.90 -7.61
C LYS A 312 26.17 11.81 -6.53
N PHE A 313 25.08 11.37 -5.90
CA PHE A 313 24.37 12.11 -4.87
C PHE A 313 24.80 11.74 -3.44
N PHE A 314 25.78 10.85 -3.28
CA PHE A 314 26.34 10.46 -1.98
C PHE A 314 26.71 11.65 -1.10
N PRO A 315 27.37 12.72 -1.61
CA PRO A 315 27.67 13.90 -0.81
C PRO A 315 26.43 14.63 -0.28
N ASP A 316 25.32 14.63 -1.01
CA ASP A 316 24.08 15.26 -0.57
C ASP A 316 23.46 14.46 0.59
N PHE A 317 23.56 13.13 0.54
CA PHE A 317 23.16 12.27 1.65
C PHE A 317 23.97 12.59 2.92
N PHE A 318 25.28 12.88 2.86
CA PHE A 318 26.08 13.25 4.05
C PHE A 318 25.47 14.40 4.85
N THR A 319 24.85 15.36 4.15
CA THR A 319 24.21 16.52 4.80
C THR A 319 22.92 16.15 5.53
N GLN A 320 22.22 15.09 5.07
CA GLN A 320 20.94 14.66 5.63
C GLN A 320 21.06 13.58 6.72
N ILE A 321 21.90 12.55 6.51
CA ILE A 321 22.10 11.43 7.46
C ILE A 321 23.19 11.71 8.52
N GLY A 322 23.95 12.79 8.36
CA GLY A 322 24.98 13.21 9.30
C GLY A 322 26.34 12.52 9.08
N PHE A 323 27.40 13.25 9.41
CA PHE A 323 28.79 12.89 9.10
C PHE A 323 29.20 11.49 9.59
N TRP A 324 28.90 11.16 10.85
CA TRP A 324 29.32 9.89 11.46
C TRP A 324 28.62 8.67 10.88
N HIS A 325 27.31 8.77 10.58
CA HIS A 325 26.58 7.68 9.91
C HIS A 325 27.09 7.46 8.50
N SER A 326 27.39 8.54 7.79
CA SER A 326 27.87 8.50 6.41
C SER A 326 29.27 7.86 6.30
N LEU A 327 30.18 8.18 7.22
CA LEU A 327 31.48 7.52 7.31
C LEU A 327 31.35 6.02 7.61
N ARG A 328 30.44 5.65 8.53
CA ARG A 328 30.16 4.25 8.85
C ARG A 328 29.63 3.49 7.62
N LEU A 329 28.70 4.08 6.88
CA LEU A 329 28.13 3.50 5.68
C LEU A 329 29.19 3.33 4.58
N ALA A 330 30.01 4.36 4.34
CA ALA A 330 31.12 4.29 3.38
C ALA A 330 32.10 3.16 3.72
N TRP A 331 32.42 2.98 5.01
CA TRP A 331 33.27 1.89 5.47
C TRP A 331 32.65 0.51 5.21
N GLN A 332 31.34 0.36 5.38
CA GLN A 332 30.62 -0.89 5.16
C GLN A 332 30.61 -1.33 3.69
N PHE A 333 30.78 -0.41 2.74
CA PHE A 333 30.84 -0.69 1.30
C PHE A 333 32.26 -0.88 0.74
N LEU A 334 33.31 -0.72 1.56
CA LEU A 334 34.70 -0.95 1.13
C LEU A 334 34.95 -2.35 0.54
N PRO A 335 34.41 -3.45 1.10
CA PRO A 335 34.58 -4.79 0.52
C PRO A 335 34.00 -4.90 -0.90
N GLU A 336 32.82 -4.31 -1.13
CA GLU A 336 32.16 -4.29 -2.44
C GLU A 336 32.92 -3.38 -3.42
N ALA A 337 33.41 -2.23 -2.96
CA ALA A 337 34.27 -1.35 -3.77
C ALA A 337 35.55 -2.08 -4.21
N PHE A 338 36.14 -2.90 -3.34
CA PHE A 338 37.30 -3.72 -3.67
C PHE A 338 36.98 -4.82 -4.69
N LEU A 339 35.81 -5.46 -4.59
CA LEU A 339 35.32 -6.43 -5.58
C LEU A 339 35.13 -5.78 -6.96
N VAL A 340 34.59 -4.57 -7.02
CA VAL A 340 34.46 -3.78 -8.27
C VAL A 340 35.83 -3.43 -8.84
N LEU A 341 36.78 -3.01 -7.99
CA LEU A 341 38.15 -2.68 -8.40
C LEU A 341 38.88 -3.90 -8.98
N LEU A 342 38.75 -5.07 -8.34
CA LEU A 342 39.34 -6.34 -8.80
C LEU A 342 38.72 -6.83 -10.11
N SER A 343 37.40 -6.81 -10.22
CA SER A 343 36.67 -7.29 -11.40
C SER A 343 36.71 -6.31 -12.58
N ARG A 344 37.12 -5.05 -12.35
CA ARG A 344 37.11 -3.93 -13.31
C ARG A 344 35.75 -3.69 -13.98
N LYS A 345 34.68 -4.26 -13.45
CA LYS A 345 33.31 -4.14 -13.98
C LYS A 345 32.36 -3.93 -12.81
N LEU A 346 31.60 -2.83 -12.88
CA LEU A 346 30.44 -2.67 -12.00
C LEU A 346 29.41 -3.75 -12.35
N PRO A 347 28.78 -4.40 -11.34
CA PRO A 347 27.66 -5.29 -11.60
C PRO A 347 26.57 -4.52 -12.32
N LYS A 348 25.94 -5.16 -13.31
CA LYS A 348 24.80 -4.60 -14.04
C LYS A 348 23.53 -4.60 -13.21
N LEU A 349 23.41 -5.56 -12.30
CA LEU A 349 22.31 -5.66 -11.35
C LEU A 349 22.85 -6.26 -10.05
N ILE A 350 22.40 -5.71 -8.92
CA ILE A 350 22.53 -6.37 -7.62
C ILE A 350 21.16 -6.92 -7.28
N LEU A 351 21.08 -8.24 -7.10
CA LEU A 351 19.87 -8.95 -6.72
C LEU A 351 19.95 -9.33 -5.25
N MET A 352 18.90 -9.05 -4.49
CA MET A 352 18.78 -9.32 -3.07
C MET A 352 17.65 -10.31 -2.86
N VAL A 353 17.93 -11.37 -2.11
CA VAL A 353 16.96 -12.42 -1.77
C VAL A 353 16.92 -12.55 -0.25
N GLU A 354 15.79 -12.21 0.35
CA GLU A 354 15.60 -12.30 1.79
C GLU A 354 14.80 -13.55 2.16
N PHE A 355 15.20 -14.19 3.26
CA PHE A 355 14.46 -15.25 3.90
C PHE A 355 14.21 -14.90 5.36
N THR A 356 12.99 -15.09 5.83
CA THR A 356 12.65 -14.96 7.25
C THR A 356 12.02 -16.24 7.80
N GLY A 357 12.13 -16.44 9.11
CA GLY A 357 11.57 -17.62 9.75
C GLY A 357 11.76 -17.66 11.27
N HIS A 358 11.18 -18.70 11.88
CA HIS A 358 11.18 -18.92 13.32
C HIS A 358 12.49 -19.51 13.85
N GLU A 359 13.26 -20.22 13.02
CA GLU A 359 14.52 -20.84 13.42
C GLU A 359 15.69 -20.43 12.50
N PRO A 360 16.84 -19.98 13.04
CA PRO A 360 18.00 -19.60 12.22
C PRO A 360 18.55 -20.74 11.37
N LYS A 361 18.40 -21.98 11.86
CA LYS A 361 18.90 -23.18 11.19
C LYS A 361 18.16 -23.42 9.87
N GLU A 362 16.83 -23.29 9.87
CA GLU A 362 16.00 -23.45 8.68
C GLU A 362 16.39 -22.43 7.59
N ILE A 363 16.54 -21.16 7.97
CA ILE A 363 16.96 -20.09 7.05
C ILE A 363 18.32 -20.41 6.44
N LYS A 364 19.28 -20.85 7.27
CA LYS A 364 20.62 -21.20 6.81
C LYS A 364 20.59 -22.38 5.83
N GLU A 365 19.83 -23.44 6.13
CA GLU A 365 19.70 -24.60 5.26
C GLU A 365 19.10 -24.23 3.89
N LYS A 366 18.05 -23.41 3.86
CA LYS A 366 17.46 -22.89 2.61
C LYS A 366 18.47 -22.08 1.80
N ILE A 367 19.22 -21.19 2.44
CA ILE A 367 20.20 -20.34 1.77
C ILE A 367 21.37 -21.16 1.22
N GLU A 368 21.89 -22.14 1.96
CA GLU A 368 22.99 -22.98 1.47
C GLU A 368 22.53 -23.87 0.30
N ALA A 369 21.30 -24.39 0.35
CA ALA A 369 20.72 -25.12 -0.78
C ALA A 369 20.52 -24.22 -2.01
N LEU A 370 20.01 -23.00 -1.82
CA LEU A 370 19.87 -22.01 -2.91
C LEU A 370 21.24 -21.66 -3.51
N LYS A 371 22.26 -21.40 -2.68
CA LYS A 371 23.62 -21.11 -3.17
C LYS A 371 24.13 -22.21 -4.09
N ALA A 372 23.92 -23.47 -3.74
CA ALA A 372 24.33 -24.61 -4.57
C ALA A 372 23.69 -24.58 -5.96
N HIS A 373 22.41 -24.20 -6.06
CA HIS A 373 21.72 -24.00 -7.35
C HIS A 373 22.28 -22.81 -8.13
N LEU A 374 22.66 -21.73 -7.43
CA LEU A 374 23.17 -20.51 -8.07
C LEU A 374 24.63 -20.62 -8.53
N LEU A 375 25.41 -21.61 -8.07
CA LEU A 375 26.80 -21.81 -8.47
C LEU A 375 26.96 -22.01 -9.99
N LYS A 376 25.95 -22.59 -10.66
CA LYS A 376 25.97 -22.82 -12.12
C LYS A 376 26.12 -21.54 -12.94
N PHE A 377 25.72 -20.39 -12.39
CA PHE A 377 25.81 -19.09 -13.06
C PHE A 377 27.19 -18.44 -12.90
N ASN A 378 28.05 -18.94 -12.00
CA ASN A 378 29.39 -18.40 -11.74
C ASN A 378 29.41 -16.89 -11.41
N TYR A 379 28.40 -16.40 -10.69
CA TYR A 379 28.30 -15.02 -10.24
C TYR A 379 28.76 -14.87 -8.77
N PRO A 380 29.36 -13.73 -8.39
CA PRO A 380 29.67 -13.47 -6.99
C PRO A 380 28.39 -13.45 -6.14
N ILE A 381 28.40 -14.19 -5.04
CA ILE A 381 27.30 -14.28 -4.07
C ILE A 381 27.84 -13.91 -2.69
N LYS A 382 27.08 -13.13 -1.94
CA LYS A 382 27.39 -12.74 -0.58
C LYS A 382 26.21 -13.00 0.35
N LEU A 383 26.48 -13.66 1.47
CA LEU A 383 25.51 -13.83 2.55
C LEU A 383 25.80 -12.80 3.65
N ALA A 384 24.78 -12.08 4.09
CA ALA A 384 24.90 -11.18 5.24
C ALA A 384 25.24 -11.99 6.50
N ARG A 385 26.22 -11.51 7.27
CA ARG A 385 26.68 -12.15 8.52
C ARG A 385 25.93 -11.63 9.75
N SER A 386 25.19 -10.53 9.59
CA SER A 386 24.38 -9.90 10.64
C SER A 386 23.26 -9.07 10.01
N SER A 387 22.23 -8.75 10.80
CA SER A 387 21.15 -7.83 10.37
C SER A 387 21.69 -6.48 9.91
N GLN A 388 22.72 -5.96 10.58
CA GLN A 388 23.39 -4.71 10.19
C GLN A 388 24.10 -4.81 8.84
N GLU A 389 24.63 -5.98 8.47
CA GLU A 389 25.21 -6.17 7.13
C GLU A 389 24.13 -6.29 6.05
N ALA A 390 22.92 -6.75 6.39
CA ALA A 390 21.78 -6.74 5.48
C ALA A 390 21.21 -5.32 5.31
N GLU A 391 21.08 -4.56 6.41
CA GLU A 391 20.52 -3.19 6.42
C GLU A 391 21.23 -2.23 5.47
N LYS A 392 22.53 -2.38 5.22
CA LYS A 392 23.24 -1.44 4.33
C LYS A 392 22.79 -1.50 2.87
N TYR A 393 22.14 -2.59 2.45
CA TYR A 393 21.65 -2.76 1.09
C TYR A 393 20.23 -2.21 0.87
N TRP A 394 19.54 -1.89 1.97
CA TRP A 394 18.24 -1.22 2.01
C TRP A 394 18.44 0.28 2.24
#